data_AF-A0A0M4MWV2-F1
#
_entry.id   AF-A0A0M4MWV2-F1
#
_cell.length_a   1.000
_cell.length_b   1.000
_cell.length_c   1.000
_cell.angle_alpha   90.00
_cell.angle_beta   90.00
_cell.angle_gamma   90.00
#
_symmetry.space_group_name_H-M   'P 1'
#
loop_
_entity.id
_entity.type
_entity.pdbx_description
1 polymer ?
#
loop_
_entity_poly.entity_id
_entity_poly.type
_entity_poly.pdbx_seq_one_letter_code
_entity_poly.pdbx_strand_id
1 'polypeptide(L)'
;MKVPIHRAMLFIKENKFERKVNVFFKNSSKEFELLEEGTIFHKQNGSSEINLVFSKPISSELKIEIFDGDDDPLTLEKMEVFILQEEIIFPLKLENDSESIQNLRIYYGNPYAFYPEFDFEKTFSDSIHLNEAIIQKESENENFGYSIGEPPVSTWIIRGFFFFGLTILTFLTYKVFRSKILDGPTI
;
A
#
# COMPACT_ATOMS: atom_id res chain seq x y z
N MET A 1 7.78 13.76 10.53
CA MET A 1 7.47 12.40 10.05
C MET A 1 6.45 11.81 11.03
N LYS A 2 5.28 11.40 10.55
CA LYS A 2 4.25 10.77 11.39
C LYS A 2 4.64 9.31 11.59
N VAL A 3 4.64 8.85 12.84
CA VAL A 3 5.02 7.48 13.19
C VAL A 3 3.73 6.67 13.39
N PRO A 4 3.50 5.59 12.62
CA PRO A 4 2.28 4.79 12.72
C PRO A 4 2.38 3.83 13.92
N ILE A 5 1.84 4.25 15.06
CA ILE A 5 1.85 3.44 16.27
C ILE A 5 0.76 2.37 16.16
N HIS A 6 1.13 1.11 16.33
CA HIS A 6 0.20 -0.02 16.26
C HIS A 6 -0.07 -0.66 17.61
N ARG A 7 0.90 -0.61 18.52
CA ARG A 7 0.78 -1.23 19.85
C ARG A 7 1.52 -0.42 20.90
N ALA A 8 0.97 -0.38 22.11
CA ALA A 8 1.63 0.16 23.29
C ALA A 8 1.61 -0.87 24.42
N MET A 9 2.75 -1.07 25.09
CA MET A 9 2.86 -1.88 26.29
C MET A 9 3.13 -1.00 27.49
N LEU A 10 2.33 -1.18 28.55
CA LEU A 10 2.50 -0.48 29.82
C LEU A 10 3.00 -1.48 30.87
N PHE A 11 4.06 -1.10 31.57
CA PHE A 11 4.63 -1.85 32.68
C PHE A 11 4.29 -1.11 33.96
N ILE A 12 3.39 -1.68 34.75
CA ILE A 12 2.88 -1.09 35.99
C ILE A 12 3.47 -1.84 37.17
N LYS A 13 3.91 -1.09 38.20
CA LYS A 13 4.59 -1.62 39.37
C LYS A 13 3.67 -2.45 40.27
N GLU A 14 2.41 -2.08 40.37
CA GLU A 14 1.46 -2.69 41.30
C GLU A 14 1.04 -4.11 40.86
N ASN A 15 1.10 -5.07 41.79
CA ASN A 15 0.87 -6.50 41.52
C ASN A 15 -0.61 -6.92 41.47
N LYS A 16 -1.54 -5.99 41.72
CA LYS A 16 -2.98 -6.24 41.63
C LYS A 16 -3.73 -4.93 41.43
N PHE A 17 -4.42 -4.81 40.31
CA PHE A 17 -5.27 -3.65 40.02
C PHE A 17 -6.33 -4.01 38.99
N GLU A 18 -7.37 -3.19 38.94
CA GLU A 18 -8.37 -3.15 37.86
C GLU A 18 -8.73 -1.67 37.67
N ARG A 19 -8.55 -1.13 36.46
CA ARG A 19 -8.77 0.28 36.16
C ARG A 19 -9.43 0.44 34.81
N LYS A 20 -10.34 1.41 34.70
CA LYS A 20 -10.81 1.86 33.40
C LYS A 20 -9.69 2.61 32.69
N VAL A 21 -9.53 2.37 31.40
CA VAL A 21 -8.58 3.07 30.54
C VAL A 21 -9.30 3.67 29.34
N ASN A 22 -8.97 4.91 28.99
CA ASN A 22 -9.35 5.52 27.74
C ASN A 22 -8.08 5.85 26.95
N VAL A 23 -8.05 5.42 25.69
CA VAL A 23 -6.95 5.69 24.78
C VAL A 23 -7.40 6.73 23.76
N PHE A 24 -6.62 7.77 23.59
CA PHE A 24 -6.85 8.84 22.65
C PHE A 24 -5.68 9.02 21.70
N PHE A 25 -5.95 9.48 20.49
CA PHE A 25 -4.94 9.79 19.49
C PHE A 25 -5.19 11.18 18.91
N LYS A 26 -4.16 11.73 18.26
CA LYS A 26 -4.25 13.02 17.58
C LYS A 26 -3.55 12.97 16.24
N ASN A 27 -4.31 13.05 15.15
CA ASN A 27 -3.78 12.89 13.80
C ASN A 27 -3.22 14.21 13.23
N SER A 28 -3.92 15.34 13.43
CA SER A 28 -3.55 16.68 12.90
C SER A 28 -4.39 17.83 13.49
N SER A 29 -5.50 17.53 14.16
CA SER A 29 -6.33 18.48 14.90
C SER A 29 -5.63 18.94 16.17
N LYS A 30 -6.12 20.03 16.78
CA LYS A 30 -5.67 20.46 18.13
C LYS A 30 -6.30 19.62 19.25
N GLU A 31 -7.17 18.68 18.91
CA GLU A 31 -8.00 17.93 19.84
C GLU A 31 -7.61 16.44 19.81
N PHE A 32 -7.75 15.79 20.96
CA PHE A 32 -7.57 14.36 21.09
C PHE A 32 -8.89 13.64 20.79
N GLU A 33 -8.85 12.67 19.89
CA GLU A 33 -10.00 11.84 19.54
C GLU A 33 -9.90 10.52 20.29
N LEU A 34 -11.03 10.05 20.85
CA LEU A 34 -11.10 8.78 21.55
C LEU A 34 -10.91 7.63 20.54
N LEU A 35 -9.92 6.79 20.80
CA LEU A 35 -9.62 5.60 20.00
C LEU A 35 -10.36 4.38 20.54
N GLU A 36 -10.22 4.14 21.84
CA GLU A 36 -10.73 2.93 22.50
C GLU A 36 -10.96 3.19 23.99
N GLU A 37 -12.00 2.56 24.55
CA GLU A 37 -12.24 2.47 25.98
C GLU A 37 -12.12 1.01 26.41
N GLY A 38 -11.54 0.76 27.57
CA GLY A 38 -11.39 -0.60 28.10
C GLY A 38 -11.10 -0.63 29.58
N THR A 39 -10.74 -1.82 30.05
CA THR A 39 -10.31 -2.04 31.43
C THR A 39 -8.98 -2.77 31.41
N ILE A 40 -8.00 -2.22 32.13
CA ILE A 40 -6.72 -2.87 32.40
C ILE A 40 -6.81 -3.54 33.75
N PHE A 41 -6.36 -4.80 33.85
CA PHE A 41 -6.32 -5.47 35.13
C PHE A 41 -5.13 -6.41 35.21
N HIS A 42 -4.62 -6.56 36.42
CA HIS A 42 -3.56 -7.50 36.72
C HIS A 42 -3.92 -8.30 37.98
N LYS A 43 -3.68 -9.62 37.92
CA LYS A 43 -3.90 -10.56 39.02
C LYS A 43 -2.53 -11.13 39.41
N GLN A 44 -2.31 -11.39 40.69
CA GLN A 44 -1.02 -11.82 41.29
C GLN A 44 -0.25 -12.95 40.58
N ASN A 45 -0.91 -13.80 39.78
CA ASN A 45 -0.28 -14.91 39.05
C ASN A 45 -0.25 -14.69 37.52
N GLY A 46 -0.49 -13.47 37.04
CA GLY A 46 -0.50 -13.11 35.62
C GLY A 46 0.75 -12.37 35.17
N SER A 47 0.83 -12.04 33.88
CA SER A 47 1.79 -11.05 33.38
C SER A 47 1.38 -9.65 33.85
N SER A 48 2.32 -8.84 34.33
CA SER A 48 2.11 -7.42 34.70
C SER A 48 2.07 -6.50 33.47
N GLU A 49 2.28 -7.07 32.29
CA GLU A 49 2.31 -6.35 31.02
C GLU A 49 0.90 -6.09 30.53
N ILE A 50 0.52 -4.83 30.40
CA ILE A 50 -0.72 -4.44 29.74
C ILE A 50 -0.41 -4.20 28.28
N ASN A 51 -1.14 -4.91 27.42
CA ASN A 51 -0.97 -4.82 25.99
C ASN A 51 -2.16 -4.09 25.35
N LEU A 52 -1.92 -2.91 24.79
CA LEU A 52 -2.89 -2.13 24.03
C LEU A 52 -2.56 -2.28 22.54
N VAL A 53 -3.45 -2.94 21.79
CA VAL A 53 -3.28 -3.18 20.35
C VAL A 53 -4.32 -2.40 19.57
N PHE A 54 -3.88 -1.53 18.68
CA PHE A 54 -4.75 -0.64 17.93
C PHE A 54 -5.12 -1.25 16.58
N SER A 55 -6.42 -1.37 16.32
CA SER A 55 -6.96 -1.96 15.08
C SER A 55 -6.52 -1.25 13.80
N LYS A 56 -6.22 0.05 13.89
CA LYS A 56 -5.61 0.84 12.82
C LYS A 56 -4.37 1.52 13.37
N PRO A 57 -3.22 1.49 12.66
CA PRO A 57 -2.05 2.25 13.06
C PRO A 57 -2.42 3.73 13.17
N ILE A 58 -2.25 4.29 14.36
CA ILE A 58 -2.56 5.69 14.61
C ILE A 58 -1.34 6.53 14.25
N SER A 59 -1.56 7.51 13.38
CA SER A 59 -0.61 8.58 13.16
C SER A 59 -0.69 9.52 14.35
N SER A 60 0.48 9.77 14.96
CA SER A 60 0.76 10.86 15.91
C SER A 60 0.15 10.75 17.33
N GLU A 61 0.63 11.63 18.21
CA GLU A 61 0.50 11.70 19.69
C GLU A 61 -0.55 10.77 20.33
N LEU A 62 -0.08 9.91 21.22
CA LEU A 62 -0.89 8.99 22.02
C LEU A 62 -1.12 9.59 23.42
N LYS A 63 -2.37 9.58 23.88
CA LYS A 63 -2.73 9.91 25.26
C LYS A 63 -3.50 8.75 25.86
N ILE A 64 -3.06 8.26 27.02
CA ILE A 64 -3.71 7.19 27.76
C ILE A 64 -4.16 7.77 29.09
N GLU A 65 -5.46 7.70 29.36
CA GLU A 65 -6.04 8.10 30.63
C GLU A 65 -6.41 6.85 31.41
N ILE A 66 -5.85 6.68 32.60
CA ILE A 66 -6.18 5.60 33.54
C ILE A 66 -6.99 6.23 34.66
N PHE A 67 -8.16 5.69 34.94
CA PHE A 67 -9.06 6.20 35.97
C PHE A 67 -8.89 5.38 37.25
N ASP A 68 -8.38 6.03 38.29
CA ASP A 68 -8.10 5.40 39.59
C ASP A 68 -9.37 5.07 40.40
N GLY A 69 -10.42 5.89 40.27
CA GLY A 69 -11.63 5.73 41.06
C GLY A 69 -11.36 5.98 42.54
N ASP A 70 -11.69 4.98 43.37
CA ASP A 70 -11.47 5.00 44.83
C ASP A 70 -10.14 4.34 45.24
N ASP A 71 -9.40 3.75 44.30
CA ASP A 71 -8.15 3.07 44.60
C ASP A 71 -6.95 4.02 44.50
N ASP A 72 -5.80 3.59 45.06
CA ASP A 72 -4.55 4.33 44.94
C ASP A 72 -4.07 4.43 43.46
N PRO A 73 -3.39 5.54 43.09
CA PRO A 73 -2.83 5.73 41.75
C PRO A 73 -1.80 4.65 41.37
N LEU A 74 -1.79 4.29 40.09
CA LEU A 74 -0.83 3.32 39.55
C LEU A 74 0.52 3.98 39.18
N THR A 75 1.60 3.26 39.42
CA THR A 75 2.97 3.69 39.07
C THR A 75 3.40 3.08 37.75
N LEU A 76 3.50 3.90 36.70
CA LEU A 76 4.04 3.48 35.41
C LEU A 76 5.57 3.44 35.46
N GLU A 77 6.16 2.25 35.30
CA GLU A 77 7.61 2.07 35.27
C GLU A 77 8.18 2.31 33.87
N LYS A 78 7.48 1.79 32.85
CA LYS A 78 7.92 1.82 31.47
C LYS A 78 6.74 1.80 30.52
N MET A 79 6.89 2.50 29.40
CA MET A 79 6.00 2.37 28.25
C MET A 79 6.84 2.04 27.01
N GLU A 80 6.46 0.97 26.32
CA GLU A 80 7.04 0.61 25.02
C GLU A 80 6.00 0.84 23.93
N VAL A 81 6.45 1.44 22.82
CA VAL A 81 5.59 1.75 21.68
C VAL A 81 6.13 1.02 20.47
N PHE A 82 5.26 0.27 19.81
CA PHE A 82 5.59 -0.53 18.64
C PHE A 82 4.97 0.10 17.40
N ILE A 83 5.80 0.23 16.38
CA ILE A 83 5.45 0.82 15.10
C ILE A 83 5.46 -0.28 14.05
N LEU A 84 4.61 -0.17 13.04
CA LEU A 84 4.72 -1.08 11.90
C LEU A 84 5.92 -0.67 11.06
N GLN A 85 6.80 -1.62 10.83
CA GLN A 85 7.86 -1.50 9.84
C GLN A 85 7.27 -1.90 8.49
N GLU A 86 7.22 -0.95 7.56
CA GLU A 86 6.85 -1.22 6.18
C GLU A 86 8.10 -1.61 5.40
N GLU A 87 8.07 -2.81 4.81
CA GLU A 87 9.17 -3.33 3.99
C GLU A 87 8.65 -3.69 2.60
N ILE A 88 9.49 -3.46 1.59
CA ILE A 88 9.23 -3.91 0.22
C ILE A 88 10.25 -4.98 -0.11
N ILE A 89 9.77 -6.18 -0.41
CA ILE A 89 10.61 -7.33 -0.71
C ILE A 89 10.54 -7.60 -2.21
N PHE A 90 11.72 -7.67 -2.82
CA PHE A 90 11.86 -8.03 -4.23
C PHE A 90 12.50 -9.41 -4.34
N PRO A 91 11.78 -10.43 -4.83
CA PRO A 91 12.36 -11.74 -5.04
C PRO A 91 13.38 -11.67 -6.19
N LEU A 92 14.64 -12.00 -5.88
CA LEU A 92 15.71 -12.03 -6.87
C LEU A 92 15.90 -13.47 -7.35
N LYS A 93 15.71 -13.69 -8.65
CA LYS A 93 16.09 -14.96 -9.28
C LYS A 93 17.57 -14.88 -9.63
N LEU A 94 18.40 -15.44 -8.77
CA LEU A 94 19.82 -15.64 -9.06
C LEU A 94 19.95 -16.88 -9.96
N GLU A 95 20.43 -16.71 -11.18
CA GLU A 95 20.68 -17.85 -12.08
C GLU A 95 21.95 -18.62 -11.66
N ASN A 96 22.86 -18.01 -10.89
CA ASN A 96 24.05 -18.64 -10.32
C ASN A 96 24.38 -18.08 -8.92
N ASP A 97 24.64 -18.96 -7.95
CA ASP A 97 24.94 -18.61 -6.54
C ASP A 97 26.27 -17.85 -6.33
N SER A 98 27.06 -17.64 -7.39
CA SER A 98 28.44 -17.13 -7.30
C SER A 98 28.64 -15.70 -7.79
N GLU A 99 27.64 -15.07 -8.40
CA GLU A 99 27.76 -13.68 -8.83
C GLU A 99 27.25 -12.75 -7.74
N SER A 100 28.17 -12.04 -7.08
CA SER A 100 27.80 -10.94 -6.19
C SER A 100 26.98 -9.93 -6.99
N ILE A 101 25.69 -9.77 -6.67
CA ILE A 101 24.83 -8.76 -7.30
C ILE A 101 25.37 -7.38 -6.91
N GLN A 102 26.22 -6.82 -7.76
CA GLN A 102 26.69 -5.45 -7.62
C GLN A 102 25.78 -4.56 -8.48
N ASN A 103 25.17 -3.55 -7.85
CA ASN A 103 24.32 -2.53 -8.49
C ASN A 103 22.90 -2.99 -8.89
N LEU A 104 22.10 -3.41 -7.91
CA LEU A 104 20.67 -3.62 -8.10
C LEU A 104 19.96 -2.29 -8.39
N ARG A 105 19.14 -2.25 -9.44
CA ARG A 105 18.35 -1.08 -9.83
C ARG A 105 16.87 -1.45 -9.82
N ILE A 106 16.06 -0.63 -9.15
CA ILE A 106 14.61 -0.78 -9.11
C ILE A 106 14.01 0.26 -10.05
N TYR A 107 13.18 -0.19 -10.99
CA TYR A 107 12.45 0.67 -11.91
C TYR A 107 10.97 0.66 -11.53
N TYR A 108 10.33 1.84 -11.54
CA TYR A 108 8.91 2.01 -11.21
C TYR A 108 8.27 3.05 -12.14
N GLY A 109 6.93 3.14 -12.12
CA GLY A 109 6.19 4.16 -12.86
C GLY A 109 5.81 3.81 -14.31
N ASN A 110 6.16 2.62 -14.81
CA ASN A 110 5.68 2.17 -16.12
C ASN A 110 4.20 1.73 -16.03
N PRO A 111 3.24 2.42 -16.67
CA PRO A 111 1.82 2.07 -16.62
C PRO A 111 1.49 0.76 -17.34
N TYR A 112 2.41 0.25 -18.16
CA TYR A 112 2.27 -1.02 -18.88
C TYR A 112 3.01 -2.17 -18.21
N ALA A 113 3.70 -1.92 -17.10
CA ALA A 113 4.28 -3.01 -16.32
C ALA A 113 3.16 -3.85 -15.71
N PHE A 114 3.30 -5.17 -15.80
CA PHE A 114 2.45 -6.09 -15.06
C PHE A 114 2.64 -5.87 -13.56
N TYR A 115 1.57 -6.06 -12.80
CA TYR A 115 1.67 -6.10 -11.34
C TYR A 115 2.60 -7.25 -10.93
N PRO A 116 3.45 -7.04 -9.91
CA PRO A 116 4.23 -8.14 -9.35
C PRO A 116 3.27 -9.20 -8.79
N GLU A 117 3.48 -10.46 -9.19
CA GLU A 117 2.81 -11.61 -8.59
C GLU A 117 3.63 -12.05 -7.37
N PHE A 118 3.07 -11.88 -6.17
CA PHE A 118 3.70 -12.33 -4.93
C PHE A 118 3.21 -13.72 -4.56
N ASP A 119 4.15 -14.66 -4.49
CA ASP A 119 3.94 -15.98 -3.89
C ASP A 119 4.54 -15.97 -2.48
N PHE A 120 3.69 -15.89 -1.45
CA PHE A 120 4.13 -15.77 -0.07
C PHE A 120 4.92 -17.00 0.42
N GLU A 121 4.53 -18.21 0.01
CA GLU A 121 5.23 -19.44 0.40
C GLU A 121 6.66 -19.45 -0.15
N LYS A 122 6.83 -18.94 -1.38
CA LYS A 122 8.13 -18.83 -2.01
C LYS A 122 8.95 -17.63 -1.52
N THR A 123 8.31 -16.54 -1.14
CA THR A 123 8.98 -15.27 -0.77
C THR A 123 9.44 -15.24 0.68
N PHE A 124 8.82 -16.02 1.57
CA PHE A 124 9.07 -16.02 3.02
C PHE A 124 9.47 -17.38 3.59
N SER A 125 10.02 -18.28 2.77
CA SER A 125 10.57 -19.54 3.26
C SER A 125 11.76 -19.32 4.20
N ASP A 126 11.87 -20.14 5.26
CA ASP A 126 12.90 -20.03 6.30
C ASP A 126 14.35 -20.13 5.78
N SER A 127 14.55 -20.61 4.55
CA SER A 127 15.87 -20.79 3.92
C SER A 127 16.31 -19.60 3.05
N ILE A 128 15.61 -18.47 3.09
CA ILE A 128 15.90 -17.33 2.20
C ILE A 128 16.96 -16.40 2.81
N HIS A 129 18.01 -16.11 2.03
CA HIS A 129 18.97 -15.07 2.35
C HIS A 129 18.38 -13.69 2.03
N LEU A 130 18.16 -12.89 3.07
CA LEU A 130 17.74 -11.50 2.94
C LEU A 130 18.95 -10.59 2.79
N ASN A 131 18.97 -9.79 1.74
CA ASN A 131 19.93 -8.70 1.56
C ASN A 131 19.22 -7.38 1.83
N GLU A 132 19.59 -6.71 2.91
CA GLU A 132 19.09 -5.38 3.21
C GLU A 132 19.77 -4.34 2.31
N ALA A 133 18.98 -3.45 1.70
CA ALA A 133 19.49 -2.37 0.87
C ALA A 133 18.74 -1.07 1.19
N ILE A 134 19.48 0.04 1.21
CA ILE A 134 18.90 1.37 1.38
C ILE A 134 18.62 1.95 0.00
N ILE A 135 17.37 2.36 -0.23
CA ILE A 135 16.97 3.02 -1.47
C ILE A 135 17.73 4.33 -1.61
N GLN A 136 18.44 4.49 -2.72
CA GLN A 136 19.17 5.70 -3.05
C GLN A 136 18.25 6.72 -3.75
N LYS A 137 18.76 7.93 -4.00
CA LYS A 137 18.01 8.99 -4.67
C LYS A 137 17.51 8.53 -6.06
N GLU A 138 16.26 8.83 -6.37
CA GLU A 138 15.67 8.58 -7.69
C GLU A 138 16.30 9.45 -8.79
N SER A 139 16.42 8.89 -9.99
CA SER A 139 16.83 9.58 -11.21
C SER A 139 16.04 9.05 -12.40
N GLU A 140 15.78 9.91 -13.39
CA GLU A 140 15.14 9.49 -14.63
C GLU A 140 15.97 8.41 -15.34
N ASN A 141 15.31 7.37 -15.84
CA ASN A 141 15.97 6.31 -16.59
C ASN A 141 16.14 6.75 -18.05
N GLU A 142 17.33 7.24 -18.40
CA GLU A 142 17.65 7.66 -19.78
C GLU A 142 17.47 6.55 -20.83
N ASN A 143 17.52 5.28 -20.42
CA ASN A 143 17.33 4.14 -21.31
C ASN A 143 15.86 3.72 -21.46
N PHE A 144 14.93 4.41 -20.79
CA PHE A 144 13.51 4.11 -20.93
C PHE A 144 12.99 4.62 -22.28
N GLY A 145 12.54 3.70 -23.13
CA GLY A 145 11.98 4.01 -24.43
C GLY A 145 10.68 3.24 -24.67
N TYR A 146 9.70 3.90 -25.28
CA TYR A 146 8.49 3.25 -25.76
C TYR A 146 8.79 2.54 -27.09
N SER A 147 8.52 1.24 -27.17
CA SER A 147 8.59 0.51 -28.43
C SER A 147 7.27 0.69 -29.19
N ILE A 148 7.33 0.82 -30.52
CA ILE A 148 6.13 0.84 -31.38
C ILE A 148 5.31 -0.46 -31.22
N GLY A 149 5.93 -1.53 -30.68
CA GLY A 149 5.28 -2.81 -30.37
C GLY A 149 4.68 -2.95 -28.95
N GLU A 150 4.97 -2.04 -28.00
CA GLU A 150 4.56 -2.14 -26.59
C GLU A 150 4.18 -0.73 -26.05
N PRO A 151 2.96 -0.53 -25.50
CA PRO A 151 1.74 0.09 -26.06
C PRO A 151 1.61 1.64 -25.86
N PRO A 152 0.55 2.35 -26.34
CA PRO A 152 -0.61 1.93 -27.13
C PRO A 152 -0.49 2.40 -28.59
N VAL A 153 -1.08 1.67 -29.54
CA VAL A 153 -1.45 2.32 -30.80
C VAL A 153 -2.37 3.47 -30.42
N SER A 154 -1.91 4.71 -30.59
CA SER A 154 -2.64 5.89 -30.12
C SER A 154 -4.10 5.75 -30.51
N THR A 155 -5.01 5.85 -29.53
CA THR A 155 -6.46 5.73 -29.77
C THR A 155 -6.91 6.64 -30.91
N TRP A 156 -6.21 7.76 -31.13
CA TRP A 156 -6.41 8.68 -32.26
C TRP A 156 -6.06 8.07 -33.62
N ILE A 157 -5.00 7.28 -33.72
CA ILE A 157 -4.60 6.58 -34.95
C ILE A 157 -5.65 5.53 -35.31
N ILE A 158 -6.09 4.71 -34.34
CA ILE A 158 -7.14 3.71 -34.56
C ILE A 158 -8.45 4.38 -34.98
N ARG A 159 -8.86 5.47 -34.29
CA ARG A 159 -10.04 6.26 -34.67
C ARG A 159 -9.92 6.82 -36.09
N GLY A 160 -8.74 7.33 -36.45
CA GLY A 160 -8.45 7.82 -37.80
C GLY A 160 -8.70 6.75 -38.86
N PHE A 161 -8.11 5.57 -38.72
CA PHE A 161 -8.32 4.45 -39.64
C PHE A 161 -9.77 3.96 -39.67
N PHE A 162 -10.44 3.92 -38.52
CA PHE A 162 -11.85 3.53 -38.43
C PHE A 162 -12.77 4.47 -39.22
N PHE A 163 -12.64 5.79 -39.01
CA PHE A 163 -13.45 6.78 -39.73
C PHE A 163 -13.08 6.88 -41.21
N PHE A 164 -11.81 6.67 -41.54
CA PHE A 164 -11.37 6.58 -42.94
C PHE A 164 -12.02 5.39 -43.65
N GLY A 165 -12.01 4.21 -43.02
CA GLY A 165 -12.71 3.02 -43.53
C GLY A 165 -14.22 3.24 -43.67
N LEU A 166 -14.86 3.88 -42.68
CA LEU A 166 -16.29 4.21 -42.73
C LEU A 166 -16.60 5.15 -43.90
N THR A 167 -15.76 6.15 -44.14
CA THR A 167 -15.92 7.12 -45.25
C THR A 167 -15.81 6.43 -46.61
N ILE A 168 -14.84 5.52 -46.78
CA ILE A 168 -14.72 4.71 -47.99
C ILE A 168 -15.99 3.88 -48.22
N LEU A 169 -16.49 3.22 -47.16
CA LEU A 169 -17.69 2.41 -47.25
C LEU A 169 -18.91 3.25 -47.66
N THR A 170 -19.14 4.38 -47.00
CA THR A 170 -20.24 5.31 -47.33
C THR A 170 -20.13 5.80 -48.77
N PHE A 171 -18.93 6.15 -49.24
CA PHE A 171 -18.71 6.57 -50.62
C PHE A 171 -19.04 5.47 -51.62
N LEU A 172 -18.60 4.23 -51.38
CA LEU A 172 -18.91 3.08 -52.23
C LEU A 172 -20.42 2.79 -52.25
N THR A 173 -21.09 2.82 -51.10
CA THR A 173 -22.55 2.64 -51.01
C THR A 173 -23.30 3.73 -51.77
N TYR A 174 -22.90 5.00 -51.62
CA TYR A 174 -23.47 6.12 -52.37
C TYR A 174 -23.30 5.95 -53.88
N LYS A 175 -22.11 5.54 -54.33
CA LYS A 175 -21.83 5.28 -55.75
C LYS A 175 -22.75 4.21 -56.32
N VAL A 176 -22.94 3.09 -55.61
CA VAL A 176 -23.86 2.01 -56.02
C VAL A 176 -25.31 2.49 -56.05
N PHE A 177 -25.75 3.23 -55.04
CA PHE A 177 -27.11 3.76 -54.96
C PHE A 177 -27.41 4.73 -56.10
N ARG A 178 -26.48 5.64 -56.41
CA ARG A 178 -26.60 6.58 -57.54
C ARG A 178 -26.64 5.86 -58.88
N SER A 179 -25.84 4.81 -59.07
CA SER A 179 -25.87 3.99 -60.29
C SER A 179 -27.24 3.34 -60.49
N LYS A 180 -27.83 2.78 -59.43
CA LYS A 180 -29.15 2.12 -59.51
C LYS A 180 -30.32 3.09 -59.71
N ILE A 181 -30.19 4.35 -59.27
CA ILE A 181 -31.20 5.39 -59.49
C ILE A 181 -31.17 5.91 -60.93
N LEU A 182 -30.00 6.00 -61.57
CA LEU A 182 -29.91 6.40 -62.99
C LEU A 182 -30.38 5.30 -63.96
N ASP A 183 -30.37 4.03 -63.55
CA ASP A 183 -30.86 2.89 -64.33
C ASP A 183 -32.31 2.47 -63.98
N GLY A 184 -33.04 3.26 -63.19
CA GLY A 184 -34.47 3.06 -62.93
C GLY A 184 -35.34 3.49 -64.13
N PRO A 185 -36.52 2.89 -64.35
CA PRO A 185 -37.31 3.17 -65.55
C PRO A 185 -37.80 4.63 -65.51
N THR A 186 -37.47 5.38 -66.55
CA THR A 186 -38.19 6.62 -66.89
C THR A 186 -39.64 6.25 -67.18
N ILE A 187 -40.57 6.87 -66.45
CA ILE A 187 -42.02 6.82 -66.70
C ILE A 187 -42.30 7.31 -68.12
#